data_AF-A0A1Q3RQS8-F1
#
_entry.id   AF-A0A1Q3RQS8-F1
#
_cell.length_a   1.000
_cell.length_b   1.000
_cell.length_c   1.000
_cell.angle_alpha   90.00
_cell.angle_beta   90.00
_cell.angle_gamma   90.00
#
_symmetry.space_group_name_H-M   'P 1'
#
loop_
_entity.id
_entity.type
_entity.pdbx_description
1 polymer ?
#
loop_
_entity_poly.entity_id
_entity_poly.type
_entity_poly.pdbx_seq_one_letter_code
_entity_poly.pdbx_strand_id
1 'polypeptide(L)'
;MCGRFYLDADAEFLLNYFKIKYKPAVDIPKDTVFPAQSAPVVIEHKSERRFGQMNWGFRRPEDKRVIFNSRSEGIFDKWLFKEAIRSKRCVVPATGFYEWNAEKTGYSVELPDHDLMCFAGIYRKQLDKNGEEEWAFSIVTREANADMHQIHERMPLMLKPEEVDLWLSEAADVSEITSVLNADIGALLLSLKDQPSDLGQIKLDI
;
A
#
# COMPACT_ATOMS: atom_id res chain seq x y z
N MET A 1 -0.67 -7.68 -10.85
CA MET A 1 -1.06 -7.56 -9.43
C MET A 1 0.15 -6.95 -8.77
N CYS A 2 0.00 -5.84 -8.03
CA CYS A 2 1.15 -5.11 -7.49
C CYS A 2 2.04 -6.02 -6.64
N GLY A 3 3.24 -6.29 -7.16
CA GLY A 3 4.23 -7.17 -6.52
C GLY A 3 5.57 -6.49 -6.30
N ARG A 4 5.69 -5.20 -6.62
CA ARG A 4 6.90 -4.39 -6.45
C ARG A 4 6.50 -2.92 -6.34
N PHE A 5 6.94 -2.24 -5.30
CA PHE A 5 6.75 -0.79 -5.17
C PHE A 5 8.04 -0.13 -4.70
N TYR A 6 8.10 1.19 -4.80
CA TYR A 6 9.22 1.98 -4.30
C TYR A 6 8.70 3.24 -3.61
N LEU A 7 9.50 3.77 -2.70
CA LEU A 7 9.20 4.95 -1.93
C LEU A 7 10.44 5.84 -1.93
N ASP A 8 10.43 6.85 -2.79
CA ASP A 8 11.44 7.89 -2.85
C ASP A 8 10.91 9.14 -2.15
N ALA A 9 10.90 9.08 -0.82
CA ALA A 9 10.48 10.17 0.04
C ALA A 9 11.29 10.13 1.34
N ASP A 10 11.65 11.29 1.87
CA ASP A 10 12.32 11.35 3.17
C ASP A 10 11.33 11.15 4.34
N ALA A 11 11.88 10.82 5.51
CA ALA A 11 11.06 10.58 6.69
C ALA A 11 10.33 11.83 7.17
N GLU A 12 10.90 13.02 7.02
CA GLU A 12 10.30 14.26 7.50
C GLU A 12 9.05 14.62 6.70
N PHE A 13 9.11 14.49 5.38
CA PHE A 13 7.96 14.61 4.49
C PHE A 13 6.84 13.65 4.90
N LEU A 14 7.14 12.37 5.10
CA LEU A 14 6.12 11.37 5.48
C LEU A 14 5.51 11.66 6.85
N LEU A 15 6.32 12.09 7.82
CA LEU A 15 5.82 12.48 9.15
C LEU A 15 4.87 13.68 9.06
N ASN A 16 5.21 14.68 8.26
CA ASN A 16 4.38 15.86 8.05
C ASN A 16 3.09 15.52 7.29
N TYR A 17 3.22 14.82 6.16
CA TYR A 17 2.09 14.40 5.32
C TYR A 17 1.04 13.61 6.12
N PHE A 18 1.49 12.64 6.91
CA PHE A 18 0.60 11.83 7.73
C PHE A 18 0.32 12.43 9.12
N LYS A 19 0.82 13.62 9.48
CA LYS A 19 0.62 14.24 10.80
C LYS A 19 1.08 13.34 11.97
N ILE A 20 2.19 12.63 11.79
CA ILE A 20 2.76 11.72 12.80
C ILE A 20 3.60 12.52 13.79
N LYS A 21 3.21 12.49 15.07
CA LYS A 21 3.84 13.30 16.13
C LYS A 21 5.23 12.79 16.55
N TYR A 22 5.44 11.48 16.50
CA TYR A 22 6.64 10.84 17.02
C TYR A 22 7.44 10.26 15.86
N LYS A 23 8.66 10.77 15.66
CA LYS A 23 9.60 10.20 14.69
C LYS A 23 9.99 8.79 15.13
N PRO A 24 9.58 7.74 14.40
CA PRO A 24 9.94 6.38 14.78
C PRO A 24 11.31 6.01 14.21
N ALA A 25 11.94 5.01 14.81
CA ALA A 25 13.09 4.35 14.21
C ALA A 25 12.59 3.40 13.11
N VAL A 26 12.36 3.94 11.91
CA VAL A 26 11.96 3.18 10.73
C VAL A 26 12.94 3.39 9.61
N ASP A 27 13.28 2.29 8.94
CA ASP A 27 14.11 2.33 7.74
C ASP A 27 13.22 2.60 6.53
N ILE A 28 13.43 3.72 5.85
CA ILE A 28 12.80 3.96 4.56
C ILE A 28 13.61 3.18 3.52
N PRO A 29 13.00 2.22 2.78
CA PRO A 29 13.69 1.48 1.74
C PRO A 29 14.22 2.44 0.69
N LYS A 30 15.50 2.29 0.32
CA LYS A 30 16.12 3.09 -0.76
C LYS A 30 15.96 2.44 -2.15
N ASP A 31 15.48 1.21 -2.17
CA ASP A 31 15.34 0.38 -3.36
C ASP A 31 13.89 -0.12 -3.49
N THR A 32 13.63 -0.85 -4.57
CA THR A 32 12.36 -1.55 -4.77
C THR A 32 12.07 -2.53 -3.62
N VAL A 33 10.85 -2.45 -3.10
CA VAL A 33 10.30 -3.35 -2.08
C VAL A 33 9.59 -4.52 -2.76
N PHE A 34 9.85 -5.73 -2.27
CA PHE A 34 9.29 -7.00 -2.75
C PHE A 34 8.48 -7.70 -1.65
N PRO A 35 7.55 -8.60 -2.02
CA PRO A 35 6.86 -9.46 -1.07
C PRO A 35 7.83 -10.20 -0.15
N ALA A 36 7.40 -10.39 1.10
CA ALA A 36 8.17 -10.93 2.22
C ALA A 36 9.34 -10.05 2.71
N GLN A 37 9.48 -8.82 2.21
CA GLN A 37 10.34 -7.82 2.83
C GLN A 37 9.55 -6.93 3.79
N SER A 38 10.27 -6.28 4.70
CA SER A 38 9.70 -5.27 5.59
C SER A 38 9.52 -3.95 4.83
N ALA A 39 8.42 -3.26 5.10
CA ALA A 39 8.17 -1.93 4.58
C ALA A 39 7.52 -1.04 5.63
N PRO A 40 7.71 0.29 5.53
CA PRO A 40 7.05 1.20 6.43
C PRO A 40 5.56 1.33 6.06
N VAL A 41 4.71 1.29 7.08
CA VAL A 41 3.26 1.48 6.97
C VAL A 41 2.78 2.46 8.02
N VAL A 42 1.71 3.20 7.69
CA VAL A 42 1.02 4.09 8.60
C VAL A 42 -0.19 3.37 9.17
N ILE A 43 -0.35 3.42 10.49
CA ILE A 43 -1.57 2.97 11.19
C ILE A 43 -2.08 4.10 12.06
N GLU A 44 -3.35 4.04 12.43
CA GLU A 44 -3.89 4.82 13.54
C GLU A 44 -4.20 3.89 14.70
N HIS A 45 -3.83 4.32 15.90
CA HIS A 45 -4.17 3.62 17.13
C HIS A 45 -4.41 4.62 18.24
N LYS A 46 -5.58 4.55 18.91
CA LYS A 46 -5.99 5.52 19.94
C LYS A 46 -5.91 6.97 19.45
N SER A 47 -6.40 7.21 18.22
CA SER A 47 -6.39 8.53 17.57
C SER A 47 -4.99 9.14 17.36
N GLU A 48 -3.95 8.31 17.39
CA GLU A 48 -2.59 8.71 17.06
C GLU A 48 -2.08 7.89 15.88
N ARG A 49 -1.56 8.59 14.88
CA ARG A 49 -0.89 7.97 13.75
C ARG A 49 0.50 7.52 14.14
N ARG A 50 0.85 6.33 13.70
CA ARG A 50 2.14 5.70 13.91
C ARG A 50 2.67 5.21 12.58
N PHE A 51 3.98 5.33 12.43
CA PHE A 51 4.70 4.82 11.29
C PHE A 51 5.59 3.68 11.76
N GLY A 52 5.37 2.49 11.21
CA GLY A 52 5.97 1.25 11.72
C GLY A 52 6.37 0.31 10.60
N GLN A 53 7.32 -0.56 10.88
CA GLN A 53 7.79 -1.60 9.96
C GLN A 53 6.90 -2.85 10.09
N MET A 54 6.42 -3.36 8.96
CA MET A 54 5.68 -4.61 8.89
C MET A 54 6.16 -5.44 7.69
N ASN A 55 6.11 -6.76 7.82
CA ASN A 55 6.46 -7.65 6.71
C ASN A 55 5.32 -7.70 5.67
N TRP A 56 5.67 -7.53 4.39
CA TRP A 56 4.71 -7.54 3.30
C TRP A 56 4.30 -8.97 2.93
N GLY A 57 3.22 -9.45 3.53
CA GLY A 57 2.55 -10.67 3.12
C GLY A 57 2.12 -11.58 4.27
N PHE A 58 0.89 -12.03 4.18
CA PHE A 58 0.29 -12.95 5.14
C PHE A 58 0.77 -14.38 4.90
N ARG A 59 1.24 -15.04 5.95
CA ARG A 59 1.65 -16.44 5.94
C ARG A 59 0.49 -17.36 6.32
N ARG A 60 0.49 -18.56 5.74
CA ARG A 60 -0.28 -19.69 6.25
C ARG A 60 0.72 -20.72 6.75
N PRO A 61 0.52 -21.34 7.91
CA PRO A 61 1.50 -22.28 8.48
C PRO A 61 1.93 -23.37 7.49
N GLU A 62 0.97 -23.83 6.68
CA GLU A 62 1.15 -24.85 5.65
C GLU A 62 1.67 -24.36 4.27
N ASP A 63 1.82 -23.06 4.02
CA ASP A 63 2.25 -22.53 2.71
C ASP A 63 3.58 -21.77 2.77
N LYS A 64 4.48 -22.07 1.83
CA LYS A 64 5.74 -21.32 1.66
C LYS A 64 5.50 -19.95 1.01
N ARG A 65 4.39 -19.78 0.29
CA ARG A 65 4.03 -18.52 -0.38
C ARG A 65 3.33 -17.57 0.60
N VAL A 66 3.65 -16.29 0.47
CA VAL A 66 2.97 -15.22 1.20
C VAL A 66 1.82 -14.67 0.37
N ILE A 67 0.74 -14.29 1.04
CA ILE A 67 -0.41 -13.61 0.46
C ILE A 67 -0.22 -12.11 0.69
N PHE A 68 0.36 -11.44 -0.29
CA PHE A 68 0.77 -10.03 -0.21
C PHE A 68 -0.25 -9.05 -0.80
N ASN A 69 -1.27 -9.56 -1.50
CA ASN A 69 -2.41 -8.79 -1.99
C ASN A 69 -3.74 -9.34 -1.47
N SER A 70 -4.64 -8.46 -1.07
CA SER A 70 -5.99 -8.73 -0.59
C SER A 70 -7.01 -8.08 -1.53
N ARG A 71 -7.63 -8.90 -2.39
CA ARG A 71 -8.67 -8.40 -3.30
C ARG A 71 -9.84 -7.78 -2.52
N SER A 72 -10.21 -6.55 -2.86
CA SER A 72 -11.33 -5.81 -2.26
C SER A 72 -12.66 -6.55 -2.43
N GLU A 73 -12.85 -7.27 -3.54
CA GLU A 73 -14.07 -8.04 -3.78
C GLU A 73 -14.21 -9.16 -2.75
N GLY A 74 -15.31 -9.13 -1.99
CA GLY A 74 -15.61 -10.09 -0.92
C GLY A 74 -14.60 -10.06 0.24
N ILE A 75 -13.86 -8.96 0.43
CA ILE A 75 -12.83 -8.88 1.49
C ILE A 75 -13.42 -9.06 2.90
N PHE A 76 -14.68 -8.68 3.11
CA PHE A 76 -15.41 -8.83 4.37
C PHE A 76 -15.79 -10.27 4.72
N ASP A 77 -15.80 -11.17 3.74
CA ASP A 77 -16.24 -12.57 3.88
C ASP A 77 -15.07 -13.54 3.93
N LYS A 78 -13.93 -13.16 3.34
CA LYS A 78 -12.72 -13.99 3.29
C LYS A 78 -12.14 -14.15 4.68
N TRP A 79 -12.10 -15.39 5.18
CA TRP A 79 -11.64 -15.72 6.53
C TRP A 79 -10.29 -15.11 6.90
N LEU A 80 -9.37 -15.00 5.93
CA LEU A 80 -8.02 -14.48 6.13
C LEU A 80 -7.99 -12.96 6.34
N PHE A 81 -9.01 -12.24 5.86
CA PHE A 81 -9.03 -10.78 5.78
C PHE A 81 -10.17 -10.14 6.58
N LYS A 82 -11.25 -10.87 6.83
CA LYS A 82 -12.51 -10.35 7.39
C LYS A 82 -12.33 -9.62 8.72
N GLU A 83 -11.41 -10.07 9.57
CA GLU A 83 -11.12 -9.39 10.84
C GLU A 83 -10.27 -8.14 10.61
N ALA A 84 -9.19 -8.27 9.82
CA ALA A 84 -8.25 -7.20 9.57
C ALA A 84 -8.90 -6.02 8.83
N ILE A 85 -9.76 -6.25 7.82
CA ILE A 85 -10.44 -5.15 7.12
C ILE A 85 -11.35 -4.33 8.04
N ARG A 86 -11.84 -4.90 9.15
CA ARG A 86 -12.74 -4.22 10.09
C ARG A 86 -12.01 -3.37 11.14
N SER A 87 -10.79 -3.74 11.53
CA SER A 87 -10.12 -3.07 12.67
C SER A 87 -8.59 -2.93 12.56
N LYS A 88 -7.99 -3.43 11.48
CA LYS A 88 -6.53 -3.44 11.26
C LYS A 88 -6.22 -2.97 9.84
N ARG A 89 -6.59 -1.72 9.55
CA ARG A 89 -6.28 -1.03 8.30
C ARG A 89 -5.00 -0.22 8.44
N CYS A 90 -4.20 -0.19 7.39
CA CYS A 90 -2.98 0.59 7.30
C CYS A 90 -2.90 1.31 5.95
N VAL A 91 -2.05 2.32 5.85
CA VAL A 91 -1.65 2.93 4.58
C VAL A 91 -0.21 2.54 4.28
N VAL A 92 0.04 2.11 3.05
CA VAL A 92 1.39 1.83 2.55
C VAL A 92 1.78 2.99 1.64
N PRO A 93 2.66 3.90 2.08
CA PRO A 93 3.15 4.97 1.24
C PRO A 93 4.05 4.42 0.13
N ALA A 94 3.87 4.93 -1.08
CA ALA A 94 4.72 4.64 -2.23
C ALA A 94 4.83 5.88 -3.12
N THR A 95 5.93 5.99 -3.85
CA THR A 95 6.05 6.97 -4.95
C THR A 95 5.52 6.37 -6.24
N GLY A 96 5.67 5.05 -6.40
CA GLY A 96 5.14 4.31 -7.53
C GLY A 96 5.27 2.81 -7.35
N PHE A 97 4.78 2.06 -8.34
CA PHE A 97 4.91 0.61 -8.38
C PHE A 97 5.26 0.11 -9.77
N TYR A 98 5.76 -1.12 -9.84
CA TYR A 98 6.09 -1.76 -11.11
C TYR A 98 5.09 -2.85 -11.46
N GLU A 99 4.70 -2.88 -12.73
CA GLU A 99 3.82 -3.90 -13.28
C GLU A 99 4.28 -4.30 -14.70
N TRP A 100 3.94 -5.52 -15.11
CA TRP A 100 4.32 -6.06 -16.42
C TRP A 100 3.07 -6.44 -17.21
N ASN A 101 3.06 -6.12 -18.50
CA ASN A 101 2.01 -6.57 -19.40
C ASN A 101 2.18 -8.05 -19.80
N ALA A 102 1.24 -8.57 -20.59
CA ALA A 102 1.24 -9.96 -21.05
C ALA A 102 2.50 -10.31 -21.86
N GLU A 103 3.06 -9.34 -22.59
CA GLU A 103 4.29 -9.43 -23.37
C GLU A 103 5.56 -9.31 -22.51
N LYS A 104 5.42 -9.19 -21.19
CA LYS A 104 6.51 -9.02 -20.21
C LYS A 104 7.28 -7.71 -20.38
N THR A 105 6.66 -6.69 -20.97
CA THR A 105 7.17 -5.31 -20.93
C THR A 105 6.88 -4.73 -19.56
N GLY A 106 7.92 -4.20 -18.89
CA GLY A 106 7.82 -3.63 -17.56
C GLY A 106 7.53 -2.13 -17.59
N TYR A 107 6.64 -1.69 -16.72
CA TYR A 107 6.25 -0.29 -16.56
C TYR A 107 6.44 0.14 -15.11
N SER A 108 6.86 1.40 -14.89
CA SER A 108 6.58 2.12 -13.66
C SER A 108 5.22 2.79 -13.78
N VAL A 109 4.49 2.80 -12.68
CA VAL A 109 3.17 3.42 -12.55
C VAL A 109 3.23 4.44 -11.43
N GLU A 110 2.94 5.69 -11.78
CA GLU A 110 3.04 6.86 -10.90
C GLU A 110 1.77 7.73 -11.00
N LEU A 111 1.62 8.68 -10.07
CA LEU A 111 0.62 9.75 -10.19
C LEU A 111 1.19 10.83 -11.12
N PRO A 112 0.37 11.50 -11.96
CA PRO A 112 0.86 12.51 -12.92
C PRO A 112 1.66 13.67 -12.30
N ASP A 113 1.38 14.02 -11.04
CA ASP A 113 2.00 15.16 -10.34
C ASP A 113 3.13 14.75 -9.38
N HIS A 114 3.61 13.50 -9.44
CA HIS A 114 4.62 12.95 -8.50
C HIS A 114 4.21 12.98 -7.03
N ASP A 115 2.90 12.97 -6.79
CA ASP A 115 2.34 12.90 -5.45
C ASP A 115 2.60 11.54 -4.79
N LEU A 116 2.58 11.54 -3.45
CA LEU A 116 2.68 10.33 -2.66
C LEU A 116 1.43 9.45 -2.88
N MET A 117 1.63 8.25 -3.42
CA MET A 117 0.59 7.23 -3.45
C MET A 117 0.34 6.68 -2.05
N CYS A 118 -0.93 6.58 -1.69
CA CYS A 118 -1.38 5.96 -0.45
C CYS A 118 -2.10 4.65 -0.75
N PHE A 119 -1.40 3.51 -0.74
CA PHE A 119 -2.09 2.23 -0.94
C PHE A 119 -2.85 1.84 0.32
N ALA A 120 -4.12 1.48 0.15
CA ALA A 120 -4.91 0.86 1.18
C ALA A 120 -4.34 -0.52 1.53
N GLY A 121 -4.05 -0.75 2.80
CA GLY A 121 -3.54 -2.01 3.31
C GLY A 121 -4.36 -2.52 4.49
N ILE A 122 -4.25 -3.83 4.73
CA ILE A 122 -4.72 -4.46 5.97
C ILE A 122 -3.55 -5.17 6.63
N TYR A 123 -3.55 -5.25 7.95
CA TYR A 123 -2.47 -5.87 8.69
C TYR A 123 -2.98 -6.82 9.77
N ARG A 124 -2.10 -7.69 10.25
CA ARG A 124 -2.38 -8.62 11.34
C ARG A 124 -1.09 -9.10 11.99
N LYS A 125 -1.24 -9.69 13.18
CA LYS A 125 -0.17 -10.43 13.82
C LYS A 125 -0.12 -11.84 13.22
N GLN A 126 1.08 -12.37 13.01
CA GLN A 126 1.30 -13.76 12.57
C GLN A 126 2.62 -14.29 13.13
N LEU A 127 2.90 -15.57 12.87
CA LEU A 127 4.23 -16.14 13.11
C LEU A 127 5.07 -16.04 11.83
N ASP A 128 6.33 -15.67 12.01
CA ASP A 128 7.34 -15.67 10.96
C ASP A 128 7.79 -17.11 10.64
N LYS A 129 8.80 -17.26 9.78
CA LYS A 129 9.36 -18.58 9.39
C LYS A 129 10.08 -19.32 10.53
N ASN A 130 10.46 -18.61 11.59
CA ASN A 130 11.15 -19.13 12.75
C ASN A 130 10.18 -19.42 13.92
N GLY A 131 8.89 -19.09 13.77
CA GLY A 131 7.88 -19.22 14.81
C GLY A 131 7.82 -18.03 15.76
N GLU A 132 8.45 -16.91 15.42
CA GLU A 132 8.42 -15.67 16.19
C GLU A 132 7.26 -14.79 15.76
N GLU A 133 6.71 -14.01 16.70
CA GLU A 133 5.60 -13.11 16.39
C GLU A 133 6.05 -11.90 15.56
N GLU A 134 5.35 -11.63 14.47
CA GLU A 134 5.57 -10.48 13.60
C GLU A 134 4.26 -9.75 13.27
N TRP A 135 4.36 -8.47 12.93
CA TRP A 135 3.30 -7.75 12.23
C TRP A 135 3.53 -7.88 10.73
N ALA A 136 2.48 -8.29 10.02
CA ALA A 136 2.48 -8.39 8.58
C ALA A 136 1.33 -7.57 7.98
N PHE A 137 1.52 -7.07 6.77
CA PHE A 137 0.51 -6.35 6.00
C PHE A 137 0.28 -6.99 4.63
N SER A 138 -0.85 -6.66 4.03
CA SER A 138 -1.23 -7.04 2.66
C SER A 138 -1.86 -5.82 2.00
N ILE A 139 -1.47 -5.55 0.75
CA ILE A 139 -2.00 -4.43 -0.03
C ILE A 139 -3.38 -4.80 -0.55
N VAL A 140 -4.37 -3.94 -0.34
CA VAL A 140 -5.70 -4.11 -0.91
C VAL A 140 -5.63 -3.82 -2.41
N THR A 141 -6.19 -4.70 -3.22
CA THR A 141 -6.21 -4.54 -4.69
C THR A 141 -7.62 -4.55 -5.22
N ARG A 142 -7.87 -3.78 -6.28
CA ARG A 142 -9.15 -3.68 -6.98
C ARG A 142 -8.98 -3.97 -8.47
N GLU A 143 -10.10 -4.03 -9.19
CA GLU A 143 -10.11 -4.00 -10.65
C GLU A 143 -9.40 -2.74 -11.16
N ALA A 144 -8.65 -2.90 -12.25
CA ALA A 144 -7.92 -1.81 -12.88
C ALA A 144 -8.86 -0.72 -13.42
N ASN A 145 -8.38 0.52 -13.39
CA ASN A 145 -8.99 1.61 -14.16
C ASN A 145 -8.56 1.52 -15.63
N ALA A 146 -9.00 2.48 -16.45
CA ALA A 146 -8.71 2.51 -17.88
C ALA A 146 -7.20 2.50 -18.20
N ASP A 147 -6.39 3.24 -17.44
CA ASP A 147 -4.95 3.31 -17.64
C ASP A 147 -4.27 1.98 -17.31
N MET A 148 -4.57 1.42 -16.13
CA MET A 148 -3.98 0.15 -15.71
C MET A 148 -4.41 -1.02 -16.58
N HIS A 149 -5.62 -1.02 -17.13
CA HIS A 149 -6.10 -2.09 -18.02
C HIS A 149 -5.26 -2.26 -19.28
N GLN A 150 -4.48 -1.25 -19.67
CA GLN A 150 -3.53 -1.35 -20.78
C GLN A 150 -2.39 -2.33 -20.49
N ILE A 151 -2.07 -2.58 -19.20
CA ILE A 151 -0.96 -3.45 -18.79
C ILE A 151 -1.38 -4.59 -17.86
N HIS A 152 -2.38 -4.42 -17.00
CA HIS A 152 -2.82 -5.46 -16.07
C HIS A 152 -4.26 -5.23 -15.59
N GLU A 153 -5.04 -6.30 -15.44
CA GLU A 153 -6.45 -6.26 -14.99
C GLU A 153 -6.68 -5.81 -13.53
N ARG A 154 -5.61 -5.52 -12.77
CA ARG A 154 -5.65 -5.30 -11.32
C ARG A 154 -4.66 -4.23 -10.94
N MET A 155 -5.02 -3.44 -9.94
CA MET A 155 -4.19 -2.37 -9.38
C MET A 155 -4.30 -2.33 -7.85
N PRO A 156 -3.33 -1.73 -7.15
CA PRO A 156 -3.52 -1.32 -5.76
C PRO A 156 -4.77 -0.45 -5.62
N LEU A 157 -5.51 -0.61 -4.53
CA LEU A 157 -6.49 0.37 -4.12
C LEU A 157 -5.71 1.58 -3.57
N MET A 158 -5.72 2.67 -4.32
CA MET A 158 -5.09 3.94 -3.94
C MET A 158 -6.14 4.84 -3.28
N LEU A 159 -5.80 5.34 -2.10
CA LEU A 159 -6.60 6.28 -1.33
C LEU A 159 -6.31 7.69 -1.81
N LYS A 160 -7.36 8.51 -1.95
CA LYS A 160 -7.19 9.96 -2.03
C LYS A 160 -6.73 10.52 -0.68
N PRO A 161 -6.04 11.67 -0.67
CA PRO A 161 -5.62 12.31 0.57
C PRO A 161 -6.74 12.46 1.60
N GLU A 162 -7.94 12.84 1.16
CA GLU A 162 -9.14 12.99 2.00
C GLU A 162 -9.72 11.68 2.54
N GLU A 163 -9.37 10.53 1.96
CA GLU A 163 -9.87 9.21 2.37
C GLU A 163 -8.96 8.54 3.40
N VAL A 164 -7.72 9.03 3.58
CA VAL A 164 -6.73 8.45 4.50
C VAL A 164 -7.25 8.47 5.95
N ASP A 165 -7.87 9.58 6.37
CA ASP A 165 -8.44 9.73 7.71
C ASP A 165 -9.55 8.69 7.96
N LEU A 166 -10.48 8.55 7.00
CA LEU A 166 -11.56 7.57 7.09
C LEU A 166 -11.05 6.13 7.08
N TRP A 167 -10.09 5.84 6.21
CA TRP A 167 -9.50 4.50 6.08
C TRP A 167 -8.79 4.06 7.36
N LEU A 168 -8.06 4.97 8.02
CA LEU A 168 -7.31 4.65 9.22
C LEU A 168 -8.16 4.65 10.51
N SER A 169 -9.27 5.38 10.53
CA SER A 169 -10.15 5.51 11.71
C SER A 169 -10.61 4.16 12.25
N GLU A 170 -10.29 3.85 13.52
CA GLU A 170 -10.79 2.65 14.22
C GLU A 170 -12.32 2.67 14.42
N ALA A 171 -12.95 3.85 14.30
CA ALA A 171 -14.39 4.04 14.45
C ALA A 171 -15.20 3.86 13.16
N ALA A 172 -14.52 3.75 12.00
CA ALA A 172 -15.20 3.64 10.71
C ALA A 172 -16.02 2.35 10.62
N ASP A 173 -17.28 2.49 10.21
CA ASP A 173 -18.19 1.37 10.03
C ASP A 173 -17.99 0.67 8.67
N VAL A 174 -18.70 -0.44 8.46
CA VAL A 174 -18.58 -1.22 7.22
C VAL A 174 -19.01 -0.42 5.98
N SER A 175 -20.01 0.45 6.09
CA SER A 175 -20.48 1.29 4.97
C SER A 175 -19.41 2.31 4.59
N GLU A 176 -18.83 2.97 5.59
CA GLU A 176 -17.74 3.93 5.42
C GLU A 176 -16.52 3.27 4.77
N ILE A 177 -16.08 2.12 5.28
CA ILE A 177 -14.96 1.37 4.68
C ILE A 177 -15.30 0.97 3.24
N THR A 178 -16.54 0.54 2.97
CA THR A 178 -16.98 0.13 1.62
C THR A 178 -16.97 1.28 0.64
N SER A 179 -17.26 2.51 1.08
CA SER A 179 -17.17 3.70 0.21
C SER A 179 -15.74 3.90 -0.30
N VAL A 180 -14.74 3.72 0.57
CA VAL A 180 -13.32 3.83 0.24
C VAL A 180 -12.85 2.70 -0.68
N LEU A 181 -13.42 1.48 -0.56
CA LEU A 181 -13.06 0.37 -1.46
C LEU A 181 -13.39 0.64 -2.94
N ASN A 182 -14.26 1.61 -3.21
CA ASN A 182 -14.65 2.03 -4.56
C ASN A 182 -13.91 3.29 -5.03
N ALA A 183 -13.01 3.85 -4.21
CA ALA A 183 -12.26 5.08 -4.50
C ALA A 183 -11.54 5.03 -5.84
N ASP A 184 -11.79 6.03 -6.69
CA ASP A 184 -11.13 6.22 -7.97
C ASP A 184 -10.14 7.39 -7.87
N ILE A 185 -8.84 7.07 -7.91
CA ILE A 185 -7.74 8.03 -7.82
C ILE A 185 -7.58 8.84 -9.12
N GLY A 186 -8.27 8.45 -10.21
CA GLY A 186 -8.17 9.12 -11.50
C GLY A 186 -7.03 8.60 -12.37
N ALA A 187 -6.39 9.51 -13.10
CA ALA A 187 -5.40 9.18 -14.11
C ALA A 187 -4.09 8.66 -13.50
N LEU A 188 -3.44 7.73 -14.21
CA LEU A 188 -2.13 7.19 -13.87
C LEU A 188 -1.14 7.41 -15.01
N LEU A 189 0.11 7.68 -14.64
CA LEU A 189 1.20 7.77 -15.59
C LEU A 189 1.90 6.41 -15.71
N LEU A 190 1.93 5.86 -16.92
CA LEU A 190 2.64 4.61 -17.24
C LEU A 190 3.91 4.95 -18.03
N SER A 191 5.08 4.67 -17.44
CA SER A 191 6.38 4.87 -18.09
C SER A 191 7.10 3.54 -18.25
N LEU A 192 7.87 3.36 -19.33
CA LEU A 192 8.67 2.15 -19.51
C LEU A 192 9.75 2.08 -18.43
N LYS A 193 9.84 0.94 -17.74
CA LYS A 193 10.71 0.76 -16.57
C LYS A 193 12.21 1.06 -16.84
N ASP A 194 12.68 0.79 -18.06
CA ASP A 194 14.08 0.96 -18.45
C ASP A 194 14.35 2.31 -19.14
N GLN A 195 13.39 3.22 -19.16
CA GLN A 195 13.57 4.61 -19.56
C GLN A 195 13.59 5.48 -18.29
N PRO A 196 14.46 6.51 -18.20
CA PRO A 196 14.38 7.47 -17.11
C PRO A 196 12.97 8.08 -17.10
N SER A 197 12.31 8.13 -15.94
CA SER A 197 11.19 9.06 -15.80
C SER A 197 11.78 10.46 -15.94
N ASP A 198 11.31 11.26 -16.91
CA ASP A 198 11.72 12.66 -17.10
C ASP A 198 11.27 13.58 -15.94
N LEU A 199 10.82 12.99 -14.84
CA LEU A 199 10.05 13.63 -13.82
C LEU A 199 10.81 13.57 -12.51
N GLY A 200 11.35 14.73 -12.16
CA GLY A 200 12.22 14.94 -11.02
C GLY A 200 11.58 14.61 -9.68
N GLN A 201 12.44 14.60 -8.66
CA GLN A 201 12.12 14.45 -7.24
C GLN A 201 10.80 15.12 -6.85
N ILE A 202 10.02 14.43 -6.02
CA ILE A 202 8.79 14.93 -5.39
C ILE A 202 9.01 16.39 -4.96
N LYS A 203 8.24 17.32 -5.54
CA LYS A 203 8.33 18.73 -5.18
C LYS A 203 7.85 18.89 -3.74
N LEU A 204 8.79 19.10 -2.83
CA LEU A 204 8.54 19.54 -1.47
C LEU A 204 8.15 21.02 -1.50
N ASP A 205 6.88 21.31 -1.75
CA ASP A 205 6.35 22.65 -1.47
C ASP A 205 6.06 22.72 0.06
N ILE A 206 6.93 23.45 0.76
CA ILE A 206 6.84 23.78 2.21
C ILE A 206 5.89 24.95 2.40
#